data_AF-A0A1H4I5Y2-F1
#
_entry.id   AF-A0A1H4I5Y2-F1
#
_cell.length_a   1.000
_cell.length_b   1.000
_cell.length_c   1.000
_cell.angle_alpha   90.00
_cell.angle_beta   90.00
_cell.angle_gamma   90.00
#
_symmetry.space_group_name_H-M   'P 1'
#
loop_
_entity.id
_entity.type
_entity.pdbx_description
1 polymer ?
#
loop_
_entity_poly.entity_id
_entity_poly.type
_entity_poly.pdbx_seq_one_letter_code
_entity_poly.pdbx_strand_id
1 'polypeptide(L)' 'MVEMSPRRPGRPSLGERKQLKVRVIPEIKDAAKRAAQSHGMTETQYITALIAADTGLTNLVTPIQQEELPHTA' A
#
# COMPACT_ATOMS: atom_id res chain seq x y z
N MET A 1 11.30 -23.39 32.84
CA MET A 1 10.04 -23.09 32.12
C MET A 1 10.36 -21.97 31.15
N VAL A 2 10.26 -22.20 29.84
CA VAL A 2 10.55 -21.17 28.82
C VAL A 2 9.25 -20.47 28.50
N GLU A 3 9.15 -19.22 28.93
CA GLU A 3 8.00 -18.34 28.70
C GLU A 3 7.96 -17.98 27.20
N MET A 4 7.00 -18.54 26.47
CA MET A 4 6.78 -18.23 25.06
C MET A 4 6.11 -16.85 24.94
N SER A 5 6.85 -15.87 24.40
CA SER A 5 6.30 -14.57 24.03
C SER A 5 5.11 -14.72 23.06
N PRO A 6 4.01 -13.95 23.23
CA PRO A 6 2.85 -14.03 22.35
C PRO A 6 3.23 -13.60 20.93
N ARG A 7 2.95 -14.48 19.96
CA ARG A 7 3.14 -14.18 18.53
C ARG A 7 2.24 -13.00 18.17
N ARG A 8 2.84 -11.86 17.81
CA ARG A 8 2.09 -10.71 17.29
C ARG A 8 1.28 -11.14 16.05
N PRO A 9 0.03 -10.69 15.89
CA PRO A 9 -0.71 -10.91 14.65
C PRO A 9 0.15 -10.42 13.47
N GLY A 10 0.36 -11.29 12.49
CA GLY A 10 1.08 -10.91 11.28
C GLY A 10 0.31 -9.80 10.55
N ARG A 11 1.03 -8.96 9.79
CA ARG A 11 0.39 -7.98 8.90
C ARG A 11 -0.57 -8.72 7.96
N PRO A 12 -1.83 -8.28 7.81
CA PRO A 12 -2.74 -8.86 6.84
C PRO A 12 -2.09 -8.91 5.46
N SER A 13 -2.15 -10.08 4.81
CA SER A 13 -1.68 -10.21 3.44
C SER A 13 -2.61 -9.42 2.53
N LEU A 14 -2.05 -8.79 1.49
CA LEU A 14 -2.80 -7.93 0.59
C LEU A 14 -3.62 -8.71 -0.47
N GLY A 15 -4.02 -9.94 -0.16
CA GLY A 15 -4.67 -10.87 -1.08
C GLY A 15 -3.76 -11.40 -2.19
N GLU A 16 -4.37 -12.10 -3.14
CA GLU A 16 -3.70 -12.58 -4.35
C GLU A 16 -3.32 -11.39 -5.25
N ARG A 17 -2.03 -11.30 -5.61
CA ARG A 17 -1.49 -10.23 -6.45
C ARG A 17 -0.49 -10.78 -7.45
N LYS A 18 -0.54 -10.27 -8.68
CA LYS A 18 0.46 -10.56 -9.71
C LYS A 18 1.53 -9.48 -9.72
N GLN A 19 2.80 -9.88 -9.85
CA GLN A 19 3.92 -8.94 -9.94
C GLN A 19 3.91 -8.21 -11.29
N LEU A 20 4.01 -6.88 -11.24
CA LEU A 20 4.27 -6.01 -12.39
C LEU A 20 5.76 -5.66 -12.43
N LYS A 21 6.48 -6.08 -13.48
CA LYS A 21 7.90 -5.77 -13.68
C LYS A 21 8.05 -4.77 -14.83
N VAL A 22 8.52 -3.57 -14.54
CA VAL A 22 8.69 -2.48 -15.52
C VAL A 22 10.04 -1.81 -15.34
N ARG A 23 10.67 -1.39 -16.44
CA ARG A 23 11.85 -0.52 -16.42
C ARG A 23 11.40 0.93 -16.61
N VAL A 24 11.81 1.80 -15.70
CA VAL A 24 11.53 3.24 -15.75
C VAL A 24 12.83 4.01 -15.57
N ILE A 25 12.85 5.24 -16.06
CA ILE A 25 13.96 6.17 -15.82
C ILE A 25 14.05 6.45 -14.31
N PRO A 26 15.26 6.56 -13.72
CA PRO A 26 15.42 6.74 -12.27
C PRO A 26 14.62 7.94 -11.71
N GLU A 27 14.61 9.06 -12.43
CA GLU A 27 13.91 10.27 -12.02
C GLU A 27 12.40 10.05 -11.87
N ILE A 28 11.79 9.26 -12.76
CA ILE A 28 10.36 8.91 -12.70
C ILE A 28 10.09 8.07 -11.46
N LYS A 29 10.99 7.12 -11.15
CA LYS A 29 10.86 6.28 -9.96
C LYS A 29 10.93 7.10 -8.68
N ASP A 30 11.87 8.03 -8.60
CA ASP A 30 12.02 8.91 -7.44
C ASP A 30 10.83 9.86 -7.30
N ALA A 31 10.31 10.40 -8.41
CA ALA A 31 9.10 11.22 -8.42
C ALA A 31 7.88 10.43 -7.91
N ALA A 32 7.67 9.20 -8.39
CA ALA A 32 6.59 8.33 -7.92
C ALA A 32 6.70 8.02 -6.42
N LYS A 33 7.91 7.76 -5.93
CA LYS A 33 8.16 7.52 -4.51
C LYS A 33 7.83 8.73 -3.64
N ARG A 34 8.23 9.95 -4.06
CA ARG A 34 7.93 11.20 -3.33
C ARG A 34 6.43 11.48 -3.32
N ALA A 35 5.76 11.32 -4.47
CA ALA A 35 4.33 11.50 -4.58
C ALA A 35 3.55 10.51 -3.68
N ALA A 36 3.96 9.23 -3.67
CA ALA A 36 3.37 8.24 -2.79
C ALA A 36 3.46 8.68 -1.31
N GLN A 37 4.62 9.16 -0.87
CA GLN A 37 4.81 9.67 0.49
C GLN A 37 3.93 10.88 0.81
N SER A 38 3.79 11.84 -0.11
CA SER A 38 2.91 13.01 0.10
C SER A 38 1.43 12.62 0.21
N HIS A 39 1.03 11.50 -0.40
CA HIS A 39 -0.32 10.95 -0.29
C HIS A 39 -0.50 9.97 0.88
N GLY A 40 0.53 9.75 1.72
CA GLY A 40 0.49 8.75 2.79
C GLY A 40 0.37 7.31 2.26
N MET A 41 0.76 7.08 1.01
CA MET A 41 0.66 5.79 0.31
C MET A 41 2.03 5.12 0.18
N THR A 42 2.03 3.80 0.05
CA THR A 42 3.18 3.08 -0.49
C THR A 42 3.32 3.35 -2.00
N GLU A 43 4.54 3.24 -2.52
CA GLU A 43 4.81 3.42 -3.96
C GLU A 43 3.93 2.50 -4.82
N THR A 44 3.72 1.24 -4.39
CA THR A 44 2.82 0.31 -5.06
C THR A 44 1.37 0.80 -5.05
N GLN A 45 0.83 1.25 -3.92
CA GLN A 45 -0.54 1.77 -3.85
C GLN A 45 -0.73 2.98 -4.77
N TYR A 46 0.24 3.89 -4.78
CA TYR A 46 0.21 5.07 -5.64
C TYR A 46 0.20 4.69 -7.12
N ILE A 47 1.10 3.80 -7.55
CA ILE A 47 1.16 3.34 -8.95
C ILE A 47 -0.12 2.58 -9.33
N THR A 48 -0.63 1.70 -8.45
CA THR A 48 -1.89 0.99 -8.71
C THR A 48 -3.06 1.97 -8.82
N ALA A 49 -3.12 3.01 -7.99
CA ALA A 49 -4.15 4.04 -8.06
C ALA A 49 -4.10 4.81 -9.38
N LEU A 50 -2.91 5.17 -9.86
CA LEU A 50 -2.74 5.82 -11.18
C LEU A 50 -3.21 4.92 -12.32
N ILE A 51 -2.80 3.64 -12.33
CA ILE A 51 -3.21 2.68 -13.37
C ILE A 51 -4.72 2.46 -13.32
N ALA A 52 -5.30 2.36 -12.13
CA ALA A 52 -6.74 2.16 -11.96
C ALA A 52 -7.54 3.40 -12.41
N ALA A 53 -7.05 4.61 -12.13
CA ALA A 53 -7.67 5.84 -12.61
C ALA A 53 -7.62 5.94 -14.13
N ASP A 54 -6.48 5.61 -14.74
CA ASP A 54 -6.28 5.64 -16.19
C ASP A 54 -7.14 4.59 -16.93
N THR A 55 -7.28 3.39 -16.35
CA THR A 55 -8.03 2.27 -16.97
C THR A 55 -9.51 2.22 -16.56
N GLY A 56 -9.96 3.13 -15.69
CA GLY A 56 -11.33 3.12 -15.14
C GLY A 56 -11.61 1.98 -14.15
N LEU A 57 -10.58 1.28 -13.67
CA LEU A 57 -10.66 0.16 -12.72
C LEU A 57 -10.58 0.61 -11.25
N THR A 58 -11.04 1.83 -10.94
CA THR A 58 -10.93 2.43 -9.60
C THR A 58 -11.55 1.57 -8.49
N ASN A 59 -12.58 0.78 -8.81
CA ASN A 59 -13.23 -0.16 -7.89
C ASN A 59 -12.30 -1.28 -7.36
N LEU A 60 -11.18 -1.56 -8.04
CA LEU A 60 -10.22 -2.58 -7.63
C LEU A 60 -9.16 -2.07 -6.64
N VAL A 61 -9.08 -0.75 -6.46
CA VAL A 61 -8.19 -0.14 -5.48
C VAL A 61 -9.01 0.08 -4.21
N THR A 62 -8.73 -0.70 -3.18
CA THR A 62 -9.33 -0.44 -1.88
C THR A 62 -8.86 0.94 -1.39
N PRO A 63 -9.78 1.87 -1.08
CA PRO A 63 -9.39 3.09 -0.39
C PRO A 63 -8.71 2.69 0.92
N ILE A 64 -7.62 3.37 1.25
CA ILE A 64 -6.94 3.19 2.52
C ILE A 64 -7.94 3.60 3.60
N GLN A 65 -8.62 2.63 4.20
CA GLN A 65 -9.34 2.85 5.44
C GLN A 65 -8.27 3.22 6.46
N GLN A 66 -8.18 4.51 6.80
CA GLN A 66 -7.53 4.90 8.04
C GLN A 66 -8.29 4.18 9.14
N GLU A 67 -7.68 3.19 9.78
CA GLU A 67 -8.16 2.72 11.08
C GLU A 67 -8.07 3.93 12.02
N GLU A 68 -9.20 4.62 12.24
CA GLU A 68 -9.34 5.52 13.37
C GLU A 68 -9.21 4.66 14.62
N LEU A 69 -8.08 4.79 15.32
CA LEU A 69 -7.91 4.27 16.67
C LEU A 69 -9.05 4.82 17.53
N PRO A 70 -9.86 3.98 18.21
CA PRO A 70 -10.90 4.49 19.08
C PRO A 70 -10.26 5.38 20.14
N HIS A 71 -10.64 6.66 20.15
CA HIS A 71 -10.35 7.56 21.26
C HIS A 71 -11.15 7.08 22.46
N THR A 72 -10.49 6.34 23.36
CA THR A 72 -11.04 6.06 24.68
C THR A 72 -11.15 7.39 25.43
N ALA A 73 -12.37 7.73 25.82
CA ALA A 73 -12.74 8.91 26.61
C ALA A 73 -12.23 8.84 28.06
#